data_AF-A0A4Q2Y6U4-F1
#
_entry.id   AF-A0A4Q2Y6U4-F1
#
_cell.length_a   1.000
_cell.length_b   1.000
_cell.length_c   1.000
_cell.angle_alpha   90.00
_cell.angle_beta   90.00
_cell.angle_gamma   90.00
#
_symmetry.space_group_name_H-M   'P 1'
#
loop_
_entity.id
_entity.type
_entity.pdbx_description
1 polymer ?
#
loop_
_entity_poly.entity_id
_entity_poly.type
_entity_poly.pdbx_seq_one_letter_code
_entity_poly.pdbx_strand_id
1 'polypeptide(L)'
;MRLAVINLVGLSKSLLGPNMPGLTAFAEKNGLQSYKPAFPAVTCTAQSSIVTGTNPGKHGIVANGWYDRENAEVRFWKQSNHIVRGEKLWDKLRREIPGFTCAKLFWWYNMHSTADFSITPRPLYPADGRKVFDVHTQPMDMREELKKDLGPFPFQAFWGPGSGIASSEWIAASAKWVEA
;
A
#
# COMPACT_ATOMS: atom_id res chain seq x y z
N MET A 1 -11.54 -4.24 18.78
CA MET A 1 -10.12 -3.84 18.87
C MET A 1 -9.66 -3.41 17.49
N ARG A 2 -8.89 -2.32 17.38
CA ARG A 2 -8.38 -1.80 16.09
C ARG A 2 -6.89 -2.10 15.98
N LEU A 3 -6.43 -2.47 14.79
CA LEU A 3 -5.03 -2.76 14.51
C LEU A 3 -4.60 -2.00 13.25
N ALA A 4 -3.54 -1.21 13.37
CA ALA A 4 -2.91 -0.54 12.25
C ALA A 4 -1.57 -1.21 11.92
N VAL A 5 -1.37 -1.54 10.64
CA VAL A 5 -0.09 -2.04 10.11
C VAL A 5 0.51 -0.98 9.19
N ILE A 6 1.61 -0.37 9.64
CA ILE A 6 2.30 0.68 8.89
C ILE A 6 3.52 0.08 8.20
N ASN A 7 3.56 0.18 6.87
CA ASN A 7 4.70 -0.27 6.09
C ASN A 7 5.60 0.91 5.71
N LEU A 8 6.76 0.98 6.35
CA LEU A 8 7.80 1.97 6.07
C LEU A 8 8.84 1.34 5.14
N VAL A 9 8.72 1.63 3.84
CA VAL A 9 9.59 1.05 2.81
C VAL A 9 11.05 1.42 3.06
N GLY A 10 11.91 0.41 3.11
CA GLY A 10 13.35 0.60 3.33
C GLY A 10 13.75 0.85 4.78
N LEU A 11 12.82 0.79 5.74
CA LEU A 11 13.15 0.90 7.15
C LEU A 11 14.07 -0.25 7.56
N SER A 12 15.19 0.11 8.18
CA SER A 12 16.11 -0.82 8.83
C SER A 12 16.38 -0.34 10.26
N LYS A 13 16.86 -1.23 11.11
CA LYS A 13 17.21 -0.89 12.51
C LYS A 13 18.22 0.27 12.59
N SER A 14 19.13 0.39 11.62
CA SER A 14 20.16 1.44 11.61
C SER A 14 19.61 2.84 11.33
N LEU A 15 18.36 2.96 10.86
CA LEU A 15 17.69 4.24 10.66
C LEU A 15 16.98 4.74 11.91
N LEU A 16 16.78 3.87 12.91
CA LEU A 16 16.28 4.29 14.23
C LEU A 16 17.37 5.09 14.96
N GLY A 17 16.94 6.05 15.77
CA GLY A 17 17.81 6.97 16.49
C GLY A 17 17.27 8.40 16.53
N PRO A 18 18.16 9.41 16.68
CA PRO A 18 17.77 10.81 16.89
C PRO A 18 16.92 11.41 15.77
N ASN A 19 17.04 10.92 14.53
CA ASN A 19 16.30 11.41 13.38
C ASN A 19 14.90 10.77 13.23
N MET A 20 14.57 9.75 14.04
CA MET A 20 13.26 9.10 14.07
C MET A 20 12.77 8.91 15.52
N PRO A 21 12.73 9.97 16.35
CA PRO A 21 12.61 9.83 17.81
C PRO A 21 11.31 9.15 18.23
N GLY A 22 10.20 9.41 17.54
CA GLY A 22 8.91 8.77 17.85
C GLY A 22 8.91 7.26 17.58
N LEU A 23 9.49 6.82 16.46
CA LEU A 23 9.56 5.39 16.12
C LEU A 23 10.59 4.66 16.98
N THR A 24 11.71 5.33 17.30
CA THR A 24 12.71 4.83 18.26
C THR A 24 12.08 4.56 19.61
N ALA A 25 11.40 5.55 20.20
CA ALA A 25 10.73 5.40 21.49
C ALA A 25 9.63 4.31 21.46
N PHE A 26 8.89 4.21 20.35
CA PHE A 26 7.89 3.15 20.19
C PHE A 26 8.53 1.75 20.18
N ALA A 27 9.63 1.57 19.45
CA ALA A 27 10.35 0.30 19.37
C ALA A 27 11.02 -0.08 20.70
N GLU A 28 11.60 0.88 21.43
CA GLU A 28 12.18 0.65 22.75
C GLU A 28 11.13 0.22 23.78
N LYS A 29 9.94 0.84 23.74
CA LYS A 29 8.85 0.52 24.66
C LYS A 29 8.15 -0.80 24.35
N ASN A 30 7.90 -1.10 23.08
CA ASN A 30 7.03 -2.22 22.68
C ASN A 30 7.81 -3.43 22.12
N GLY A 31 9.13 -3.30 21.96
CA GLY A 31 9.98 -4.34 21.40
C GLY A 31 10.23 -4.15 19.90
N LEU A 32 11.36 -4.69 19.46
CA LEU A 32 11.81 -4.67 18.08
C LEU A 32 12.18 -6.09 17.65
N GLN A 33 11.63 -6.52 16.52
CA GLN A 33 11.95 -7.81 15.92
C GLN A 33 12.32 -7.65 14.45
N SER A 34 13.33 -8.40 14.02
CA SER A 34 13.72 -8.54 12.62
C SER A 34 13.28 -9.88 12.07
N TYR A 35 12.96 -9.91 10.78
CA TYR A 35 12.68 -11.14 10.05
C TYR A 35 13.50 -11.15 8.75
N LYS A 36 13.69 -12.35 8.18
CA LYS A 36 14.35 -12.48 6.88
C LYS A 36 13.43 -11.88 5.80
N PRO A 37 13.86 -10.85 5.05
CA PRO A 37 13.02 -10.25 4.03
C PRO A 37 12.74 -11.25 2.88
N ALA A 38 11.65 -10.99 2.14
CA ALA A 38 11.37 -11.72 0.92
C ALA A 38 12.50 -11.52 -0.10
N PHE A 39 12.73 -12.53 -0.95
CA PHE A 39 13.64 -12.43 -2.07
C PHE A 39 12.89 -12.67 -3.40
N PRO A 40 12.95 -11.75 -4.38
CA PRO A 40 13.73 -10.50 -4.39
C PRO A 40 13.22 -9.44 -3.39
N ALA A 41 14.13 -8.70 -2.75
CA ALA A 41 13.83 -7.71 -1.70
C ALA A 41 13.37 -6.36 -2.27
N VAL A 42 12.33 -6.39 -3.10
CA VAL A 42 11.70 -5.21 -3.72
C VAL A 42 10.27 -5.04 -3.22
N THR A 43 9.75 -3.81 -3.26
CA THR A 43 8.53 -3.40 -2.56
C THR A 43 7.32 -4.28 -2.87
N CYS A 44 7.01 -4.51 -4.16
CA CYS A 44 5.84 -5.31 -4.54
C CYS A 44 5.93 -6.76 -4.05
N THR A 45 7.13 -7.36 -4.11
CA THR A 45 7.39 -8.72 -3.63
C THR A 45 7.22 -8.80 -2.12
N ALA A 46 7.89 -7.93 -1.38
CA ALA A 46 7.84 -7.90 0.08
C ALA A 46 6.41 -7.65 0.60
N GLN A 47 5.70 -6.66 0.04
CA GLN A 47 4.32 -6.38 0.40
C GLN A 47 3.40 -7.56 0.12
N SER A 48 3.54 -8.23 -1.02
CA SER A 48 2.74 -9.41 -1.35
C SER A 48 3.00 -10.55 -0.36
N SER A 49 4.26 -10.78 0.02
CA SER A 49 4.59 -11.78 1.02
C SER A 49 4.00 -11.45 2.40
N ILE A 50 3.97 -10.17 2.80
CA ILE A 50 3.38 -9.74 4.07
C ILE A 50 1.87 -10.00 4.08
N VAL A 51 1.15 -9.58 3.02
CA VAL A 51 -0.32 -9.67 3.01
C VAL A 51 -0.85 -11.07 2.74
N THR A 52 -0.04 -11.99 2.19
CA THR A 52 -0.44 -13.40 2.00
C THR A 52 0.17 -14.35 3.02
N GLY A 53 1.24 -13.96 3.71
CA GLY A 53 2.03 -14.86 4.55
C GLY A 53 2.77 -15.95 3.76
N THR A 54 2.95 -15.78 2.44
CA THR A 54 3.60 -16.79 1.57
C THR A 54 4.82 -16.24 0.84
N ASN A 55 5.63 -17.12 0.25
CA ASN A 55 6.78 -16.70 -0.56
C ASN A 55 6.39 -16.37 -2.03
N PRO A 56 7.31 -15.77 -2.82
CA PRO A 56 7.05 -15.40 -4.22
C PRO A 56 6.67 -16.54 -5.14
N GLY A 57 7.15 -17.77 -4.88
CA GLY A 57 6.73 -18.95 -5.63
C GLY A 57 5.24 -19.26 -5.47
N LYS A 58 4.63 -18.87 -4.34
CA LYS A 58 3.20 -19.05 -4.06
C LYS A 58 2.35 -17.87 -4.51
N HIS A 59 2.71 -16.63 -4.12
CA HIS A 59 1.89 -15.44 -4.46
C HIS A 59 2.16 -14.90 -5.87
N GLY A 60 3.24 -15.33 -6.54
CA GLY A 60 3.53 -15.04 -7.94
C GLY A 60 4.12 -13.66 -8.25
N ILE A 61 4.39 -12.85 -7.23
CA ILE A 61 4.92 -11.49 -7.39
C ILE A 61 6.42 -11.48 -7.10
N VAL A 62 7.20 -11.05 -8.09
CA VAL A 62 8.67 -11.07 -8.02
C VAL A 62 9.33 -9.71 -8.21
N ALA A 63 8.59 -8.72 -8.74
CA ALA A 63 9.08 -7.37 -9.00
C ALA A 63 7.93 -6.38 -9.18
N ASN A 64 8.25 -5.09 -9.36
CA ASN A 64 7.28 -4.05 -9.72
C ASN A 64 6.85 -4.15 -11.21
N GLY A 65 7.61 -4.88 -12.03
CA GLY A 65 7.30 -5.14 -13.43
C GLY A 65 8.07 -6.35 -13.93
N TRP A 66 7.51 -7.03 -14.93
CA TRP A 66 8.09 -8.21 -15.56
C TRP A 66 7.50 -8.40 -16.96
N TYR A 67 8.11 -9.30 -17.73
CA TYR A 67 7.58 -9.69 -19.04
C TYR A 67 6.26 -10.46 -18.87
N ASP A 68 5.18 -9.84 -19.32
CA ASP A 68 3.85 -10.39 -19.39
C ASP A 68 3.75 -11.32 -20.61
N ARG A 69 3.80 -12.63 -20.36
CA ARG A 69 3.83 -13.63 -21.43
C ARG A 69 2.53 -13.71 -22.23
N GLU A 70 1.39 -13.37 -21.64
CA GLU A 70 0.09 -13.39 -22.32
C GLU A 70 0.02 -12.28 -23.37
N ASN A 71 0.59 -11.11 -23.06
CA ASN A 71 0.57 -9.94 -23.94
C ASN A 71 1.87 -9.74 -24.72
N ALA A 72 2.89 -10.56 -24.48
CA ALA A 72 4.24 -10.41 -25.04
C ALA A 72 4.89 -9.03 -24.80
N GLU A 73 4.66 -8.44 -23.62
CA GLU A 73 5.08 -7.07 -23.30
C GLU A 73 5.75 -6.97 -21.94
N VAL A 74 6.73 -6.08 -21.79
CA VAL A 74 7.20 -5.68 -20.45
C VAL A 74 6.19 -4.73 -19.83
N ARG A 75 5.58 -5.13 -18.71
CA ARG A 75 4.60 -4.31 -18.00
C ARG A 75 5.06 -3.99 -16.60
N PHE A 76 4.95 -2.70 -16.24
CA PHE A 76 5.30 -2.19 -14.92
C PHE A 76 4.06 -1.73 -14.15
N TRP A 77 4.18 -1.69 -12.83
CA TRP A 77 3.24 -1.03 -11.93
C TRP A 77 1.80 -1.57 -12.04
N LYS A 78 1.65 -2.87 -12.31
CA LYS A 78 0.37 -3.57 -12.33
C LYS A 78 -0.36 -3.30 -11.00
N GLN A 79 -1.64 -2.96 -11.06
CA GLN A 79 -2.42 -2.56 -9.87
C GLN A 79 -3.47 -3.58 -9.44
N SER A 80 -3.86 -4.51 -10.31
CA SER A 80 -4.91 -5.50 -10.01
C SER A 80 -4.48 -6.40 -8.86
N ASN A 81 -5.33 -6.55 -7.83
CA ASN A 81 -5.08 -7.47 -6.72
C ASN A 81 -5.13 -8.95 -7.17
N HIS A 82 -5.89 -9.25 -8.23
CA HIS A 82 -6.07 -10.62 -8.74
C HIS A 82 -4.78 -11.30 -9.20
N ILE A 83 -3.75 -10.53 -9.55
CA ILE A 83 -2.46 -11.12 -9.96
C ILE A 83 -1.66 -11.64 -8.76
N VAL A 84 -1.97 -11.16 -7.56
CA VAL A 84 -1.38 -11.67 -6.32
C VAL A 84 -2.14 -12.93 -5.94
N ARG A 85 -1.51 -14.09 -6.10
CA ARG A 85 -2.14 -15.39 -5.82
C ARG A 85 -2.20 -15.67 -4.33
N GLY A 86 -3.06 -16.62 -3.95
CA GLY A 86 -3.26 -17.04 -2.56
C GLY A 86 -4.25 -16.17 -1.78
N GLU A 87 -4.66 -16.67 -0.62
CA GLU A 87 -5.54 -15.95 0.31
C GLU A 87 -4.85 -14.70 0.87
N LYS A 88 -5.61 -13.61 1.03
CA LYS A 88 -5.12 -12.37 1.63
C LYS A 88 -5.49 -12.34 3.11
N LEU A 89 -4.67 -11.64 3.90
CA LEU A 89 -4.86 -11.52 5.35
C LEU A 89 -6.28 -11.08 5.71
N TRP A 90 -6.83 -10.09 5.02
CA TRP A 90 -8.18 -9.59 5.30
C TRP A 90 -9.28 -10.57 4.93
N ASP A 91 -9.12 -11.39 3.89
CA ASP A 91 -10.08 -12.44 3.54
C ASP A 91 -10.11 -13.53 4.60
N LYS A 92 -8.92 -13.93 5.08
CA LYS A 92 -8.79 -14.88 6.19
C LYS A 92 -9.46 -14.35 7.45
N LEU A 93 -9.11 -13.12 7.86
CA LEU A 93 -9.65 -12.52 9.08
C LEU A 93 -11.16 -12.30 9.02
N ARG A 94 -11.71 -11.94 7.86
CA ARG A 94 -13.16 -11.80 7.66
C ARG A 94 -13.92 -13.09 7.93
N ARG A 95 -13.35 -14.25 7.60
CA ARG A 95 -13.96 -15.55 7.89
C ARG A 95 -13.91 -15.90 9.38
N GLU A 96 -12.83 -15.52 10.06
CA GLU A 96 -12.56 -15.90 11.46
C GLU A 96 -13.20 -14.94 12.46
N ILE A 97 -13.41 -13.67 12.09
CA ILE A 97 -13.87 -12.61 12.98
C ILE A 97 -15.15 -11.98 12.41
N PRO A 98 -16.34 -12.30 12.95
CA PRO A 98 -17.60 -11.69 12.54
C PRO A 98 -17.54 -10.15 12.63
N GLY A 99 -17.98 -9.48 11.56
CA GLY A 99 -17.97 -8.02 11.49
C GLY A 99 -16.58 -7.40 11.26
N PHE A 100 -15.55 -8.19 10.97
CA PHE A 100 -14.24 -7.66 10.63
C PHE A 100 -14.28 -6.83 9.34
N THR A 101 -13.71 -5.63 9.42
CA THR A 101 -13.49 -4.73 8.29
C THR A 101 -12.01 -4.43 8.13
N CYS A 102 -11.59 -4.12 6.90
CA CYS A 102 -10.21 -3.79 6.58
C CYS A 102 -10.11 -2.59 5.64
N ALA A 103 -9.25 -1.64 6.01
CA ALA A 103 -8.78 -0.58 5.13
C ALA A 103 -7.37 -0.92 4.61
N LYS A 104 -7.19 -0.92 3.29
CA LYS A 104 -5.90 -1.09 2.62
C LYS A 104 -5.52 0.19 1.89
N LEU A 105 -4.61 0.98 2.45
CA LEU A 105 -4.28 2.32 1.95
C LEU A 105 -2.83 2.37 1.45
N PHE A 106 -2.62 2.70 0.17
CA PHE A 106 -1.30 2.87 -0.48
C PHE A 106 -0.37 1.63 -0.50
N TRP A 107 -0.87 0.46 -0.10
CA TRP A 107 -0.22 -0.82 -0.37
C TRP A 107 -0.41 -1.21 -1.84
N TRP A 108 0.61 -1.76 -2.49
CA TRP A 108 0.55 -2.16 -3.90
C TRP A 108 -0.48 -3.27 -4.16
N TYR A 109 -0.83 -3.39 -5.44
CA TYR A 109 -1.89 -4.29 -5.93
C TYR A 109 -3.22 -4.04 -5.22
N ASN A 110 -3.63 -2.77 -5.13
CA ASN A 110 -4.79 -2.38 -4.34
C ASN A 110 -6.09 -2.36 -5.14
N MET A 111 -6.01 -2.14 -6.45
CA MET A 111 -7.20 -2.09 -7.27
C MET A 111 -7.86 -3.46 -7.31
N HIS A 112 -9.18 -3.50 -7.16
CA HIS A 112 -9.95 -4.74 -7.09
C HIS A 112 -9.54 -5.66 -5.92
N SER A 113 -9.00 -5.08 -4.85
CA SER A 113 -8.85 -5.76 -3.55
C SER A 113 -10.23 -6.02 -2.95
N THR A 114 -10.36 -7.11 -2.20
CA THR A 114 -11.56 -7.45 -1.41
C THR A 114 -11.59 -6.76 -0.05
N ALA A 115 -10.65 -5.87 0.25
CA ALA A 115 -10.68 -5.00 1.43
C ALA A 115 -11.90 -4.05 1.34
N ASP A 116 -12.52 -3.75 2.48
CA ASP A 116 -13.76 -2.96 2.54
C ASP A 116 -13.51 -1.51 2.14
N PHE A 117 -12.32 -0.99 2.50
CA PHE A 117 -11.86 0.33 2.11
C PHE A 117 -10.51 0.25 1.42
N SER A 118 -10.33 0.98 0.33
CA SER A 118 -9.05 1.09 -0.36
C SER A 118 -8.77 2.50 -0.85
N ILE A 119 -7.50 2.90 -0.82
CA ILE A 119 -7.00 4.12 -1.46
C ILE A 119 -5.66 3.78 -2.12
N THR A 120 -5.46 4.17 -3.36
CA THR A 120 -4.20 3.97 -4.08
C THR A 120 -3.93 5.12 -5.04
N PRO A 121 -2.67 5.54 -5.25
CA PRO A 121 -2.37 6.57 -6.22
C PRO A 121 -2.68 6.05 -7.63
N ARG A 122 -3.39 6.84 -8.42
CA ARG A 122 -3.75 6.48 -9.79
C ARG A 122 -3.79 7.72 -10.70
N PRO A 123 -2.87 7.84 -11.66
CA PRO A 123 -3.04 8.76 -12.77
C PRO A 123 -4.26 8.34 -13.60
N LEU A 124 -5.14 9.29 -13.90
CA LEU A 124 -6.25 9.14 -14.81
C LEU A 124 -5.85 9.68 -16.17
N TYR A 125 -6.27 8.98 -17.21
CA TYR A 125 -6.04 9.34 -18.61
C TYR A 125 -7.40 9.48 -19.30
N PRO A 126 -8.04 10.66 -19.24
CA PRO A 126 -9.31 10.88 -19.91
C PRO A 126 -9.15 10.84 -21.44
N ALA A 127 -10.28 10.70 -22.15
CA ALA A 127 -10.30 10.62 -23.61
C ALA A 127 -9.73 11.86 -24.33
N ASP A 128 -9.64 12.99 -23.62
CA ASP A 128 -9.03 14.23 -24.10
C ASP A 128 -7.48 14.23 -24.03
N GLY A 129 -6.86 13.10 -23.69
CA GLY A 129 -5.41 12.93 -23.68
C GLY A 129 -4.70 13.57 -22.47
N ARG A 130 -5.45 14.16 -21.53
CA ARG A 130 -4.86 14.70 -20.30
C ARG A 130 -4.31 13.58 -19.41
N LYS A 131 -3.39 13.96 -18.54
CA LYS A 131 -2.92 13.11 -17.43
C LYS A 131 -3.26 13.82 -16.13
N VAL A 132 -4.25 13.30 -15.41
CA VAL A 132 -4.70 13.85 -14.13
C VAL A 132 -4.16 12.98 -13.02
N PHE A 133 -3.28 13.52 -12.18
CA PHE A 133 -2.79 12.83 -11.01
C PHE A 133 -3.87 12.81 -9.93
N ASP A 134 -4.28 11.61 -9.52
CA ASP A 134 -5.38 11.44 -8.57
C ASP A 134 -5.14 10.20 -7.71
N VAL A 135 -6.12 9.88 -6.86
CA VAL A 135 -6.24 8.60 -6.17
C VAL A 135 -7.43 7.82 -6.71
N HIS A 136 -7.35 6.51 -6.64
CA HIS A 136 -8.48 5.60 -6.77
C HIS A 136 -8.88 5.12 -5.38
N THR A 137 -10.17 5.13 -5.09
CA THR A 137 -10.72 4.65 -3.83
C THR A 137 -11.71 3.51 -4.05
N GLN A 138 -11.94 2.73 -3.00
CA GLN A 138 -13.08 1.82 -2.88
C GLN A 138 -13.65 2.00 -1.47
N PRO A 139 -14.95 2.28 -1.29
CA PRO A 139 -15.91 2.79 -2.28
C PRO A 139 -15.42 4.00 -3.11
N MET A 140 -15.97 4.17 -4.32
CA MET A 140 -15.50 5.16 -5.30
C MET A 140 -15.87 6.61 -4.95
N ASP A 141 -17.00 6.80 -4.28
CA ASP A 141 -17.54 8.08 -3.80
C ASP A 141 -16.66 8.73 -2.72
N MET A 142 -15.99 7.91 -1.89
CA MET A 142 -15.02 8.40 -0.90
C MET A 142 -13.95 9.33 -1.50
N ARG A 143 -13.59 9.16 -2.77
CA ARG A 143 -12.56 9.99 -3.42
C ARG A 143 -12.90 11.48 -3.34
N GLU A 144 -14.14 11.85 -3.63
CA GLU A 144 -14.53 13.27 -3.69
C GLU A 144 -14.64 13.86 -2.28
N GLU A 145 -15.21 13.11 -1.34
CA GLU A 145 -15.33 13.52 0.06
C GLU A 145 -13.95 13.71 0.70
N LEU A 146 -13.06 12.74 0.51
CA LEU A 146 -11.72 12.77 1.06
C LEU A 146 -10.90 13.94 0.48
N LYS A 147 -11.05 14.24 -0.82
CA LYS A 147 -10.38 15.40 -1.45
C LYS A 147 -11.00 16.73 -1.04
N LYS A 148 -12.29 16.77 -0.73
CA LYS A 148 -12.95 17.96 -0.18
C LYS A 148 -12.36 18.31 1.19
N ASP A 149 -12.12 17.32 2.03
CA ASP A 149 -11.66 17.53 3.40
C ASP A 149 -10.13 17.67 3.52
N LEU A 150 -9.36 16.87 2.76
CA LEU A 150 -7.90 16.80 2.85
C LEU A 150 -7.17 17.53 1.71
N GLY A 151 -7.90 18.00 0.70
CA GLY A 151 -7.32 18.53 -0.53
C GLY A 151 -6.78 17.43 -1.47
N PRO A 152 -6.24 17.84 -2.64
CA PRO A 152 -5.72 16.90 -3.63
C PRO A 152 -4.50 16.13 -3.11
N PHE A 153 -4.37 14.88 -3.51
CA PHE A 153 -3.19 14.08 -3.18
C PHE A 153 -1.92 14.70 -3.81
N PRO A 154 -0.85 14.96 -3.04
CA PRO A 154 0.38 15.56 -3.54
C PRO A 154 1.23 14.53 -4.32
N PHE A 155 0.76 14.15 -5.51
CA PHE A 155 1.30 13.03 -6.28
C PHE A 155 2.78 13.17 -6.62
N GLN A 156 3.27 14.39 -6.86
CA GLN A 156 4.69 14.65 -7.16
C GLN A 156 5.60 14.34 -5.96
N ALA A 157 5.07 14.41 -4.73
CA ALA A 157 5.78 14.06 -3.52
C ALA A 157 5.74 12.56 -3.21
N PHE A 158 4.96 11.76 -3.94
CA PHE A 158 4.79 10.34 -3.64
C PHE A 158 5.96 9.47 -4.13
N TRP A 159 6.55 9.78 -5.28
CA TRP A 159 7.59 8.94 -5.89
C TRP A 159 8.54 9.75 -6.75
N GLY A 160 9.71 9.16 -7.02
CA GLY A 160 10.74 9.77 -7.86
C GLY A 160 11.57 10.82 -7.12
N PRO A 161 12.28 11.70 -7.86
CA PRO A 161 13.22 12.67 -7.27
C PRO A 161 12.53 13.73 -6.39
N GLY A 162 11.22 13.95 -6.56
CA GLY A 162 10.43 14.86 -5.74
C GLY A 162 9.86 14.23 -4.48
N SER A 163 10.18 12.96 -4.17
CA SER A 163 9.57 12.28 -3.03
C SER A 163 9.82 13.00 -1.71
N GLY A 164 8.77 13.14 -0.88
CA GLY A 164 8.81 14.04 0.28
C GLY A 164 7.68 13.84 1.28
N ILE A 165 7.74 14.60 2.38
CA ILE A 165 6.87 14.42 3.55
C ILE A 165 5.38 14.66 3.25
N ALA A 166 5.06 15.54 2.29
CA ALA A 166 3.68 15.90 1.95
C ALA A 166 2.81 14.69 1.59
N SER A 167 3.35 13.72 0.83
CA SER A 167 2.58 12.50 0.53
C SER A 167 2.38 11.64 1.77
N SER A 168 3.36 11.56 2.66
CA SER A 168 3.26 10.79 3.91
C SER A 168 2.24 11.41 4.85
N GLU A 169 2.21 12.74 4.97
CA GLU A 169 1.21 13.47 5.76
C GLU A 169 -0.20 13.23 5.23
N TRP A 170 -0.37 13.32 3.90
CA TRP A 170 -1.67 13.06 3.28
C TRP A 170 -2.11 11.60 3.47
N ILE A 171 -1.20 10.63 3.29
CA ILE A 171 -1.50 9.21 3.52
C ILE A 171 -1.93 8.98 4.98
N ALA A 172 -1.20 9.55 5.95
CA ALA A 172 -1.55 9.45 7.36
C ALA A 172 -2.89 10.13 7.68
N ALA A 173 -3.17 11.28 7.08
CA ALA A 173 -4.46 11.98 7.23
C ALA A 173 -5.62 11.17 6.63
N SER A 174 -5.44 10.60 5.44
CA SER A 174 -6.44 9.72 4.81
C SER A 174 -6.73 8.47 5.65
N ALA A 175 -5.71 7.89 6.29
CA ALA A 175 -5.90 6.75 7.19
C ALA A 175 -6.73 7.13 8.43
N LYS A 176 -6.54 8.33 8.98
CA LYS A 176 -7.37 8.86 10.08
C LYS A 176 -8.79 9.16 9.62
N TRP A 177 -8.96 9.70 8.40
CA TRP A 177 -10.26 10.02 7.82
C TRP A 177 -11.10 8.77 7.59
N VAL A 178 -10.51 7.69 7.08
CA VAL A 178 -11.20 6.40 6.86
C VAL A 178 -11.62 5.73 8.18
N GLU A 179 -10.90 6.00 9.26
CA GLU A 179 -11.18 5.42 10.58
C GLU A 179 -12.21 6.21 11.41
N ALA A 180 -12.44 7.48 11.05
CA ALA A 180 -13.31 8.40 11.79
C ALA A 180 -14.79 7.99 11.69
#